data_AF-A0A8T7GV35-F1
#
_entry.id   AF-A0A8T7GV35-F1
#
_cell.length_a   1.000
_cell.length_b   1.000
_cell.length_c   1.000
_cell.angle_alpha   90.00
_cell.angle_beta   90.00
_cell.angle_gamma   90.00
#
_symmetry.space_group_name_H-M   'P 1'
#
loop_
_entity.id
_entity.type
_entity.pdbx_description
1 polymer ?
#
loop_
_entity_poly.entity_id
_entity_poly.type
_entity_poly.pdbx_seq_one_letter_code
_entity_poly.pdbx_strand_id
1 'polypeptide(L)'
;MGSSGVRVYPNSCVERVVAFIPPGHRHVRFLVEFCDGLRLLLQEATVAGIVRAYAATAIHPTRRCIELVGRDVGGEAKPGFARHQLLESGRECGEVLEEVGRLLGEGGSSV
;
A
#
# COMPACT_ATOMS: atom_id res chain seq x y z
N MET A 1 -0.41 6.83 -21.75
CA MET A 1 -1.06 7.73 -20.77
C MET A 1 -2.01 6.87 -19.98
N GLY A 2 -1.62 6.51 -18.76
CA GLY A 2 -2.37 5.56 -17.92
C GLY A 2 -3.71 6.15 -17.50
N SER A 3 -4.74 5.33 -17.52
CA SER A 3 -6.07 5.69 -17.05
C SER A 3 -6.01 6.16 -15.59
N SER A 4 -6.48 7.39 -15.34
CA SER A 4 -6.53 8.05 -14.02
C SER A 4 -7.56 7.44 -13.04
N GLY A 5 -7.95 6.18 -13.24
CA GLY A 5 -8.97 5.50 -12.45
C GLY A 5 -8.37 4.53 -11.43
N VAL A 6 -9.01 4.42 -10.26
CA VAL A 6 -8.67 3.39 -9.26
C VAL A 6 -9.01 2.01 -9.83
N ARG A 7 -8.04 1.11 -9.90
CA ARG A 7 -8.27 -0.30 -10.26
C ARG A 7 -8.55 -1.12 -9.00
N VAL A 8 -9.67 -1.84 -9.01
CA VAL A 8 -10.04 -2.76 -7.93
C VAL A 8 -9.81 -4.19 -8.42
N TYR A 9 -8.94 -4.92 -7.73
CA TYR A 9 -8.66 -6.33 -8.01
C TYR A 9 -9.37 -7.20 -6.96
N PRO A 10 -10.38 -8.00 -7.33
CA PRO A 10 -10.94 -9.00 -6.44
C PRO A 10 -9.91 -10.11 -6.18
N ASN A 11 -10.01 -10.81 -5.04
CA ASN A 11 -9.09 -11.89 -4.71
C ASN A 11 -9.05 -13.00 -5.78
N SER A 12 -10.15 -13.23 -6.50
CA SER A 12 -10.21 -14.20 -7.61
C SER A 12 -9.36 -13.81 -8.83
N CYS A 13 -8.98 -12.53 -8.95
CA CYS A 13 -8.09 -12.05 -10.00
C CYS A 13 -6.61 -12.02 -9.55
N VAL A 14 -6.31 -12.28 -8.27
CA VAL A 14 -4.92 -12.41 -7.81
C VAL A 14 -4.43 -13.80 -8.18
N GLU A 15 -3.55 -13.89 -9.17
CA GLU A 15 -3.03 -15.17 -9.65
C GLU A 15 -1.94 -15.72 -8.74
N ARG A 16 -1.05 -14.83 -8.26
CA ARG A 16 0.13 -15.25 -7.51
C ARG A 16 0.72 -14.13 -6.65
N VAL A 17 1.18 -14.50 -5.47
CA VAL A 17 1.99 -13.65 -4.59
C VAL A 17 3.30 -14.38 -4.25
N VAL A 18 4.44 -13.73 -4.42
CA VAL A 18 5.77 -14.28 -4.09
C VAL A 18 6.51 -13.31 -3.18
N ALA A 19 6.78 -13.74 -1.95
CA ALA A 19 7.72 -13.08 -1.05
C ALA A 19 9.09 -13.75 -1.18
N PHE A 20 10.13 -12.99 -1.49
CA PHE A 20 11.47 -13.55 -1.71
C PHE A 20 12.58 -12.56 -1.35
N ILE A 21 13.75 -13.06 -1.02
CA ILE A 21 14.98 -12.27 -0.87
C ILE A 21 15.84 -12.54 -2.11
N PRO A 22 16.07 -11.55 -2.99
CA PRO A 22 16.93 -11.77 -4.15
C PRO A 22 18.36 -12.14 -3.73
N PRO A 23 19.10 -12.90 -4.54
CA PRO A 23 20.52 -13.17 -4.28
C PRO A 23 21.31 -11.87 -4.04
N GLY A 24 22.16 -11.86 -3.01
CA GLY A 24 22.95 -10.68 -2.63
C GLY A 24 22.18 -9.54 -1.96
N HIS A 25 20.88 -9.70 -1.71
CA HIS A 25 20.06 -8.70 -1.02
C HIS A 25 19.75 -9.13 0.41
N ARG A 26 19.51 -8.15 1.29
CA ARG A 26 19.12 -8.38 2.69
C ARG A 26 17.63 -8.24 2.95
N HIS A 27 16.92 -7.55 2.06
CA HIS A 27 15.52 -7.18 2.25
C HIS A 27 14.61 -7.97 1.33
N VAL A 28 13.42 -8.27 1.83
CA VAL A 28 12.37 -8.98 1.10
C VAL A 28 11.85 -8.13 -0.07
N ARG A 29 11.37 -8.81 -1.09
CA ARG A 29 10.60 -8.29 -2.22
C ARG A 29 9.30 -9.08 -2.32
N PHE A 30 8.23 -8.39 -2.74
CA PHE A 30 6.92 -9.00 -2.95
C PHE A 30 6.49 -8.80 -4.39
N LEU A 31 6.39 -9.89 -5.15
CA LEU A 31 5.76 -9.90 -6.47
C LEU A 31 4.28 -10.25 -6.32
N VAL A 32 3.39 -9.45 -6.91
CA VAL A 32 1.96 -9.73 -7.02
C VAL A 32 1.58 -9.74 -8.49
N GLU A 33 0.97 -10.83 -8.95
CA GLU A 33 0.52 -11.02 -10.34
C GLU A 33 -1.01 -11.08 -10.38
N PHE A 34 -1.62 -10.34 -11.31
CA PHE A 34 -3.07 -10.26 -11.50
C PHE A 34 -3.50 -10.84 -12.85
N CYS A 35 -4.78 -11.22 -12.94
CA CYS A 35 -5.38 -11.90 -14.09
C CYS A 35 -5.42 -11.09 -15.39
N ASP A 36 -5.21 -9.77 -15.33
CA ASP A 36 -5.09 -8.88 -16.50
C ASP A 36 -3.63 -8.71 -16.97
N GLY A 37 -2.69 -9.46 -16.38
CA GLY A 37 -1.26 -9.39 -16.66
C GLY A 37 -0.52 -8.27 -15.91
N LEU A 38 -1.20 -7.48 -15.07
CA LEU A 38 -0.51 -6.51 -14.20
C LEU A 38 0.39 -7.25 -13.20
N ARG A 39 1.62 -6.75 -13.04
CA ARG A 39 2.58 -7.25 -12.05
C ARG A 39 3.10 -6.11 -11.19
N LEU A 40 3.03 -6.25 -9.88
CA LEU A 40 3.59 -5.31 -8.90
C LEU A 40 4.78 -5.95 -8.20
N LEU A 41 5.93 -5.26 -8.17
CA LEU A 41 7.08 -5.64 -7.35
C LEU A 41 7.29 -4.61 -6.25
N LEU A 42 7.00 -4.99 -5.01
CA LEU A 42 7.05 -4.12 -3.85
C LEU A 42 8.35 -4.33 -3.04
N GLN A 43 8.87 -3.24 -2.49
CA GLN A 43 9.98 -3.27 -1.54
C GLN A 43 9.48 -3.58 -0.12
N GLU A 44 10.36 -4.15 0.70
CA GLU A 44 10.07 -4.45 2.11
C GLU A 44 9.46 -3.28 2.87
N ALA A 45 9.99 -2.06 2.72
CA ALA A 45 9.46 -0.88 3.42
C ALA A 45 7.99 -0.56 3.03
N THR A 46 7.63 -0.74 1.76
CA THR A 46 6.25 -0.57 1.29
C THR A 46 5.34 -1.62 1.91
N VAL A 47 5.75 -2.88 1.91
CA VAL A 47 4.95 -3.97 2.48
C VAL A 47 4.82 -3.83 3.99
N ALA A 48 5.88 -3.43 4.69
CA ALA A 48 5.82 -3.10 6.11
C ALA A 48 4.82 -1.96 6.39
N GLY A 49 4.76 -0.95 5.53
CA GLY A 49 3.72 0.09 5.59
C GLY A 49 2.31 -0.46 5.41
N ILE A 50 2.08 -1.31 4.42
CA ILE A 50 0.77 -1.96 4.18
C ILE A 50 0.36 -2.79 5.40
N VAL A 51 1.26 -3.61 5.94
CA VAL A 51 1.00 -4.43 7.14
C VAL A 51 0.65 -3.54 8.33
N ARG A 52 1.37 -2.43 8.55
CA ARG A 52 1.04 -1.48 9.61
C ARG A 52 -0.31 -0.80 9.40
N ALA A 53 -0.64 -0.41 8.17
CA ALA A 53 -1.94 0.20 7.87
C ALA A 53 -3.09 -0.79 8.12
N TYR A 54 -2.93 -2.05 7.67
CA TYR A 54 -3.88 -3.12 7.94
C TYR A 54 -4.03 -3.36 9.44
N ALA A 55 -2.91 -3.49 10.17
CA ALA A 55 -2.94 -3.70 11.61
C ALA A 55 -3.60 -2.52 12.36
N ALA A 56 -3.25 -1.29 12.00
CA ALA A 56 -3.80 -0.10 12.66
C ALA A 56 -5.30 0.10 12.40
N THR A 57 -5.89 -0.59 11.42
CA THR A 57 -7.31 -0.47 11.08
C THR A 57 -8.08 -1.74 11.44
N ALA A 58 -7.77 -2.87 10.80
CA ALA A 58 -8.52 -4.11 10.92
C ALA A 58 -8.49 -4.73 12.34
N ILE A 59 -7.39 -4.55 13.08
CA ILE A 59 -7.24 -5.12 14.42
C ILE A 59 -7.31 -4.06 15.54
N HIS A 60 -7.47 -2.78 15.22
CA HIS A 60 -7.63 -1.72 16.21
C HIS A 60 -9.10 -1.57 16.59
N PRO A 61 -9.47 -1.51 17.89
CA PRO A 61 -10.87 -1.61 18.33
C PRO A 61 -11.77 -0.47 17.85
N THR A 62 -11.21 0.71 17.58
CA THR A 62 -11.98 1.93 17.24
C THR A 62 -11.48 2.68 16.01
N ARG A 63 -10.31 2.34 15.46
CA ARG A 63 -9.67 3.14 14.40
C ARG A 63 -10.15 2.60 13.06
N ARG A 64 -10.76 3.46 12.25
CA ARG A 64 -11.39 3.07 10.97
C ARG A 64 -10.60 3.46 9.72
N CYS A 65 -9.64 4.35 9.85
CA CYS A 65 -8.76 4.76 8.76
C CYS A 65 -7.39 5.11 9.32
N ILE A 66 -6.38 4.96 8.47
CA ILE A 66 -5.07 5.54 8.64
C ILE A 66 -4.54 5.83 7.24
N GLU A 67 -3.95 7.00 7.06
CA GLU A 67 -3.25 7.34 5.83
C GLU A 67 -1.75 7.34 6.11
N LEU A 68 -1.01 6.56 5.32
CA LEU A 68 0.44 6.56 5.34
C LEU A 68 0.96 7.11 4.01
N VAL A 69 1.80 8.15 4.09
CA VAL A 69 2.37 8.85 2.94
C VAL A 69 3.88 8.64 2.87
N GLY A 70 4.42 8.63 1.66
CA GLY A 70 5.87 8.51 1.45
C GLY A 70 6.60 9.72 2.02
N ARG A 71 7.54 9.49 2.93
CA ARG A 71 8.45 10.51 3.48
C ARG A 71 9.89 10.03 3.42
N ASP A 72 10.80 10.95 3.14
CA ASP A 72 12.24 10.75 3.33
C ASP A 72 12.55 11.06 4.79
N VAL A 73 12.95 10.03 5.55
CA VAL A 73 13.31 10.15 6.97
C VAL A 73 14.81 10.39 7.18
N GLY A 74 15.59 10.56 6.10
CA GLY A 74 17.00 10.93 6.16
C GLY A 74 17.81 10.11 7.16
N GLY A 75 18.56 10.82 8.01
CA GLY A 75 19.37 10.22 9.09
C GLY A 75 18.60 9.89 10.37
N GLU A 76 17.29 10.15 10.41
CA GLU A 76 16.43 9.83 11.58
C GLU A 76 15.95 8.38 11.54
N ALA A 77 16.13 7.68 10.41
CA ALA A 77 15.86 6.26 10.29
C ALA A 77 16.72 5.45 11.27
N LYS A 78 16.07 4.55 12.01
CA LYS A 78 16.79 3.56 12.82
C LYS A 78 17.67 2.68 11.91
N PRO A 79 18.81 2.18 12.42
CA PRO A 79 19.65 1.25 11.65
C PRO A 79 18.84 0.08 11.08
N GLY A 80 19.02 -0.20 9.79
CA GLY A 80 18.32 -1.27 9.07
C GLY A 80 17.01 -0.84 8.38
N PHE A 81 16.50 0.36 8.64
CA PHE A 81 15.33 0.89 7.92
C PHE A 81 15.74 1.60 6.63
N ALA A 82 14.87 1.52 5.61
CA ALA A 82 15.03 2.28 4.39
C ALA A 82 14.84 3.79 4.65
N ARG A 83 15.52 4.63 3.86
CA ARG A 83 15.43 6.09 3.94
C ARG A 83 14.03 6.62 3.56
N HIS A 84 13.38 6.00 2.59
CA HIS A 84 12.00 6.32 2.25
C HIS A 84 11.06 5.36 2.98
N GLN A 85 10.16 5.92 3.77
CA GLN A 85 9.20 5.18 4.59
C GLN A 85 7.79 5.71 4.34
N LEU A 86 6.80 4.87 4.62
CA LEU A 86 5.40 5.30 4.69
C LEU A 86 5.13 5.76 6.13
N LEU A 87 4.75 7.01 6.36
CA LEU A 87 4.47 7.55 7.70
C LEU A 87 3.09 8.20 7.75
N GLU A 88 2.50 8.25 8.94
CA GLU A 88 1.21 8.86 9.20
C GLU A 88 1.17 10.29 8.64
N SER A 89 0.17 10.60 7.82
CA SER A 89 0.02 11.94 7.26
C SER A 89 -0.38 12.98 8.32
N GLY A 90 -1.06 12.53 9.38
CA GLY A 90 -1.70 13.38 10.38
C GLY A 90 -3.08 13.89 9.96
N ARG A 91 -3.57 13.51 8.77
CA ARG A 91 -4.91 13.89 8.30
C ARG A 91 -6.00 13.15 9.08
N GLU A 92 -7.12 13.84 9.26
CA GLU A 92 -8.27 13.28 9.94
C GLU A 92 -8.92 12.16 9.11
N CYS A 93 -9.38 11.13 9.81
CA CYS A 93 -9.97 9.93 9.21
C CYS A 93 -11.12 10.27 8.23
N GLY A 94 -11.97 11.24 8.59
CA GLY A 94 -13.08 11.68 7.75
C GLY A 94 -12.64 12.25 6.41
N GLU A 95 -11.64 13.13 6.40
CA GLU A 95 -11.11 13.77 5.18
C GLU A 95 -10.52 12.75 4.21
N VAL A 96 -9.78 11.77 4.75
CA VAL A 96 -9.18 10.70 3.95
C VAL A 96 -10.26 9.82 3.33
N LEU A 97 -11.30 9.47 4.09
CA LEU A 97 -12.40 8.65 3.57
C LEU A 97 -13.22 9.38 2.51
N GLU A 98 -13.43 10.70 2.65
CA GLU A 98 -14.09 11.51 1.63
C GLU A 98 -13.29 11.58 0.32
N GLU A 99 -11.96 11.72 0.41
CA GLU A 99 -11.09 11.67 -0.76
C GLU A 99 -11.12 10.30 -1.45
N VAL A 100 -10.96 9.21 -0.69
CA VAL A 100 -11.04 7.84 -1.23
C VAL A 100 -12.41 7.59 -1.86
N GLY A 101 -13.49 8.07 -1.23
CA GLY A 101 -14.84 7.99 -1.77
C GLY A 101 -14.99 8.69 -3.13
N ARG A 102 -14.37 9.87 -3.30
CA ARG A 102 -14.31 10.56 -4.60
C ARG A 102 -13.52 9.77 -5.62
N LEU A 103 -12.32 9.27 -5.28
CA LEU A 103 -11.49 8.48 -6.20
C LEU A 103 -12.19 7.18 -6.66
N LEU A 104 -12.98 6.55 -5.78
CA LEU A 104 -13.77 5.37 -6.11
C LEU A 104 -15.04 5.73 -6.90
N GLY A 105 -15.69 6.85 -6.58
CA GLY A 105 -16.88 7.35 -7.28
C GLY A 105 -16.60 7.89 -8.68
N GLU A 106 -15.43 8.51 -8.89
CA GLU A 106 -14.94 8.97 -10.20
C GLU A 106 -14.51 7.81 -11.10
N GLY A 107 -14.37 6.59 -10.55
CA GLY A 107 -14.19 5.33 -11.29
C GLY A 107 -15.47 4.51 -11.50
N GLY A 108 -16.62 5.00 -11.02
CA GLY A 108 -17.89 4.28 -11.02
C GLY A 108 -18.69 4.42 -12.31
N SER A 109 -18.42 3.56 -13.29
CA SER A 109 -19.47 3.00 -14.15
C SER A 109 -19.41 1.48 -14.05
N SER A 110 -20.52 0.92 -13.54
CA SER A 110 -20.96 -0.48 -13.58
C SER A 110 -20.10 -1.54 -12.87
N VAL A 111 -20.53 -1.92 -11.65
CA VAL A 111 -20.82 -3.33 -11.30
C VAL A 111 -22.22 -3.38 -10.71
#